data_AF-A0A7C2UJH5-F1
#
_entry.id   AF-A0A7C2UJH5-F1
#
_cell.length_a   1.000
_cell.length_b   1.000
_cell.length_c   1.000
_cell.angle_alpha   90.00
_cell.angle_beta   90.00
_cell.angle_gamma   90.00
#
_symmetry.space_group_name_H-M   'P 1'
#
loop_
_entity.id
_entity.type
_entity.pdbx_description
1 polymer ?
#
loop_
_entity_poly.entity_id
_entity_poly.type
_entity_poly.pdbx_seq_one_letter_code
_entity_poly.pdbx_strand_id
1 'polypeptide(L)'
;MCRIGLLVSLIAGMAIGALPQASSAVAISMSTDGQVKVTIGTFFFAQGQKLALEVVRADPCPCLCDELLVTGFRILDAEGIVVYADETVPYPAPAVEWIGRWGLVRGDGEAVPAGKYTALVTASVGEFRGELQVVAPGAAGGLQASAKASVCGIGLVLYRLVEDGDEAATVTLRGGERLLIALPGNPTTGYAWEVVEEPAFLARVEGLDYLPDSTLLGGGGTFFFRYEATEAGEGELSFAYR
;
A
#
# COMPACT_ATOMS: atom_id res chain seq x y z
N MET A 1 -11.24 26.55 -2.12
CA MET A 1 -9.92 25.89 -2.00
C MET A 1 -10.17 24.56 -1.30
N CYS A 2 -9.97 23.44 -2.01
CA CYS A 2 -10.09 22.12 -1.40
C CYS A 2 -8.86 21.89 -0.52
N ARG A 3 -9.05 21.59 0.76
CA ARG A 3 -7.96 21.28 1.71
C ARG A 3 -8.30 19.95 2.35
N ILE A 4 -7.32 19.06 2.41
CA ILE A 4 -7.43 17.81 3.15
C ILE A 4 -6.43 17.86 4.28
N GLY A 5 -6.93 17.67 5.51
CA GLY A 5 -6.12 17.59 6.72
C GLY A 5 -6.27 16.21 7.32
N LEU A 6 -5.14 15.59 7.65
CA LEU A 6 -5.06 14.28 8.27
C LEU A 6 -4.24 14.40 9.55
N LEU A 7 -4.75 13.84 10.65
CA LEU A 7 -3.98 13.77 11.88
C LEU A 7 -3.22 12.43 11.87
N VAL A 8 -1.89 12.50 11.77
CA VAL A 8 -1.05 11.31 11.74
C VAL A 8 -0.38 11.14 13.10
N SER A 9 -0.58 9.98 13.70
CA SER A 9 0.09 9.61 14.94
C SER A 9 1.00 8.42 14.66
N LEU A 10 2.28 8.56 14.96
CA LEU A 10 3.23 7.47 15.02
C LEU A 10 3.45 7.12 16.48
N ILE A 11 2.80 6.04 16.92
CA ILE A 11 2.93 5.58 18.30
C ILE A 11 4.30 4.93 18.45
N ALA A 12 5.14 5.46 19.37
CA ALA A 12 6.32 4.75 19.86
C ALA A 12 5.85 3.37 20.32
N GLY A 13 6.40 2.28 19.76
CA GLY A 13 6.02 0.93 20.16
C GLY A 13 6.19 0.75 21.67
N MET A 14 5.13 0.95 22.44
CA MET A 14 5.17 0.67 23.86
C MET A 14 5.29 -0.84 23.98
N ALA A 15 6.37 -1.29 24.59
CA ALA A 15 6.50 -2.66 25.07
C ALA A 15 5.47 -2.90 26.18
N ILE A 16 4.20 -3.11 25.80
CA ILE A 16 3.15 -3.52 26.72
C ILE A 16 2.96 -5.02 26.53
N GLY A 17 3.56 -5.79 27.43
CA GLY A 17 3.25 -7.19 27.68
C GLY A 17 3.68 -8.15 26.57
N ALA A 18 4.10 -9.35 26.97
CA ALA A 18 4.46 -10.43 26.05
C ALA A 18 3.24 -10.90 25.25
N LEU A 19 2.97 -10.26 24.12
CA LEU A 19 2.27 -10.88 22.99
C LEU A 19 3.28 -11.68 22.19
N PRO A 20 2.90 -12.84 21.61
CA PRO A 20 3.83 -13.65 20.84
C PRO A 20 4.41 -12.79 19.71
N GLN A 21 5.73 -12.62 19.71
CA GLN A 21 6.45 -12.06 18.59
C GLN A 21 6.15 -12.96 17.39
N ALA A 22 5.29 -12.50 16.47
CA ALA A 22 5.14 -13.15 15.19
C ALA A 22 6.45 -12.92 14.43
N SER A 23 7.30 -13.94 14.39
CA SER A 23 8.52 -13.91 13.58
C SER A 23 8.16 -13.54 12.15
N SER A 24 8.88 -12.58 11.58
CA SER A 24 8.78 -12.21 10.16
C SER A 24 9.24 -13.37 9.29
N ALA A 25 8.35 -14.30 8.99
CA ALA A 25 8.61 -15.30 7.96
C ALA A 25 8.47 -14.63 6.60
N VAL A 26 9.56 -14.02 6.13
CA VAL A 26 9.74 -13.76 4.71
C VAL A 26 10.08 -15.10 4.07
N ALA A 27 9.22 -15.56 3.16
CA ALA A 27 9.47 -16.77 2.39
C ALA A 27 9.70 -16.37 0.93
N ILE A 28 10.84 -16.77 0.39
CA ILE A 28 11.17 -16.63 -1.02
C ILE A 28 11.36 -18.04 -1.56
N SER A 29 10.65 -18.38 -2.63
CA SER A 29 10.87 -19.63 -3.35
C SER A 29 10.90 -19.36 -4.85
N MET A 30 11.80 -20.03 -5.56
CA MET A 30 11.85 -20.05 -7.02
C MET A 30 11.49 -21.45 -7.48
N SER A 31 10.58 -21.56 -8.45
CA SER A 31 10.30 -22.84 -9.09
C SER A 31 11.34 -23.16 -10.16
N THR A 32 11.43 -24.43 -10.54
CA THR A 32 12.29 -24.89 -11.64
C THR A 32 11.93 -24.30 -13.00
N ASP A 33 10.74 -23.69 -13.12
CA ASP A 33 10.23 -23.02 -14.32
C ASP A 33 10.54 -21.51 -14.35
N GLY A 34 11.38 -21.03 -13.42
CA GLY A 34 11.79 -19.62 -13.34
C GLY A 34 10.74 -18.69 -12.74
N GLN A 35 9.58 -19.19 -12.31
CA GLN A 35 8.56 -18.39 -11.65
C GLN A 35 8.97 -18.07 -10.21
N VAL A 36 8.97 -16.79 -9.89
CA VAL A 36 9.28 -16.28 -8.57
C VAL A 36 8.02 -16.31 -7.69
N LYS A 37 8.14 -16.77 -6.45
CA LYS A 37 7.12 -16.56 -5.42
C LYS A 37 7.73 -15.86 -4.23
N VAL A 38 7.24 -14.65 -3.95
CA VAL A 38 7.66 -13.81 -2.83
C VAL A 38 6.52 -13.70 -1.84
N THR A 39 6.73 -14.04 -0.58
CA THR A 39 5.78 -13.75 0.51
C THR A 39 6.42 -12.77 1.50
N ILE A 40 5.79 -11.62 1.69
CA ILE A 40 6.11 -10.64 2.73
C ILE A 40 5.15 -10.82 3.92
N GLY A 41 5.67 -10.52 5.13
CA GLY A 41 5.07 -10.86 6.43
C GLY A 41 3.65 -10.32 6.68
N THR A 42 3.16 -10.51 7.91
CA THR A 42 1.76 -10.22 8.25
C THR A 42 1.54 -8.73 8.57
N PHE A 43 0.80 -8.05 7.71
CA PHE A 43 0.37 -6.66 7.92
C PHE A 43 -1.01 -6.62 8.57
N PHE A 44 -1.19 -5.78 9.58
CA PHE A 44 -2.45 -5.68 10.32
C PHE A 44 -3.29 -4.52 9.82
N PHE A 45 -4.56 -4.75 9.52
CA PHE A 45 -5.51 -3.69 9.15
C PHE A 45 -6.77 -3.80 10.00
N ALA A 46 -7.21 -2.69 10.58
CA ALA A 46 -8.54 -2.62 11.18
C ALA A 46 -9.58 -2.43 10.07
N GLN A 47 -10.75 -3.04 10.23
CA GLN A 47 -11.90 -2.77 9.36
C GLN A 47 -12.16 -1.26 9.26
N GLY A 48 -12.43 -0.77 8.06
CA GLY A 48 -12.55 0.66 7.75
C GLY A 48 -11.24 1.32 7.31
N GLN A 49 -10.09 0.67 7.52
CA GLN A 49 -8.84 1.09 6.88
C GLN A 49 -8.75 0.57 5.45
N LYS A 50 -7.86 1.18 4.67
CA LYS A 50 -7.56 0.78 3.31
C LYS A 50 -6.08 0.46 3.17
N LEU A 51 -5.73 -0.32 2.16
CA LEU A 51 -4.36 -0.63 1.80
C LEU A 51 -4.07 -0.27 0.36
N ALA A 52 -2.80 0.01 0.09
CA ALA A 52 -2.26 0.07 -1.26
C ALA A 52 -1.01 -0.82 -1.39
N LEU A 53 -0.72 -1.26 -2.60
CA LEU A 53 0.42 -2.08 -2.94
C LEU A 53 1.16 -1.53 -4.16
N GLU A 54 2.48 -1.66 -4.15
CA GLU A 54 3.34 -1.40 -5.30
C GLU A 54 4.32 -2.56 -5.47
N VAL A 55 4.60 -2.93 -6.73
CA VAL A 55 5.72 -3.82 -7.05
C VAL A 55 6.91 -2.95 -7.44
N VAL A 56 7.92 -2.92 -6.57
CA VAL A 56 9.09 -2.05 -6.72
C VAL A 56 10.31 -2.84 -7.16
N ARG A 57 11.23 -2.18 -7.86
CA ARG A 57 12.53 -2.74 -8.26
C ARG A 57 13.65 -1.87 -7.72
N ALA A 58 14.72 -2.51 -7.25
CA ALA A 58 15.95 -1.82 -6.84
C ALA A 58 16.65 -1.17 -8.05
N ASP A 59 17.26 -0.01 -7.79
CA ASP A 59 18.13 0.70 -8.73
C ASP A 59 19.53 0.86 -8.08
N PRO A 60 20.63 0.38 -8.72
CA PRO A 60 20.70 -0.32 -10.00
C PRO A 60 20.03 -1.70 -10.01
N CYS A 61 19.45 -2.07 -11.17
CA CYS A 61 18.79 -3.37 -11.38
C CYS A 61 19.78 -4.54 -11.26
N PRO A 62 19.59 -5.48 -10.31
CA PRO A 62 20.47 -6.64 -10.16
C PRO A 62 20.28 -7.73 -11.24
N CYS A 63 19.03 -8.07 -11.55
CA CYS A 63 18.64 -9.06 -12.57
C CYS A 63 17.15 -8.92 -12.93
N LEU A 64 16.66 -9.66 -13.94
CA LEU A 64 15.28 -9.56 -14.46
C LEU A 64 14.92 -8.11 -14.82
N CYS A 65 15.80 -7.45 -15.58
CA CYS A 65 15.73 -6.02 -15.86
C CYS A 65 14.81 -5.64 -17.01
N ASP A 66 14.18 -6.62 -17.67
CA ASP A 66 13.11 -6.38 -18.63
C ASP A 66 11.92 -5.66 -17.96
N GLU A 67 11.01 -5.13 -18.77
CA GLU A 67 9.81 -4.46 -18.26
C GLU A 67 9.00 -5.40 -17.35
N LEU A 68 8.74 -4.95 -16.13
CA LEU A 68 7.92 -5.69 -15.18
C LEU A 68 6.45 -5.33 -15.42
N LEU A 69 5.65 -6.32 -15.77
CA LEU A 69 4.22 -6.15 -16.00
C LEU A 69 3.45 -6.81 -14.88
N VAL A 70 2.54 -6.08 -14.24
CA VAL A 70 1.51 -6.65 -13.37
C VAL A 70 0.39 -7.18 -14.26
N THR A 71 -0.05 -8.41 -14.01
CA THR A 71 -1.08 -9.10 -14.79
C THR A 71 -2.36 -9.33 -13.98
N GLY A 72 -2.35 -9.08 -12.68
CA GLY A 72 -3.56 -9.05 -11.87
C GLY A 72 -3.29 -8.84 -10.39
N PHE A 73 -4.31 -8.38 -9.67
CA PHE A 73 -4.32 -8.22 -8.22
C PHE A 73 -5.59 -8.80 -7.61
N ARG A 74 -5.44 -9.63 -6.59
CA ARG A 74 -6.51 -10.35 -5.91
C ARG A 74 -6.29 -10.37 -4.40
N ILE A 75 -7.37 -10.46 -3.64
CA ILE A 75 -7.33 -10.83 -2.24
C ILE A 75 -7.94 -12.21 -2.05
N LEU A 76 -7.21 -13.07 -1.34
CA LEU A 76 -7.66 -14.39 -0.95
C LEU A 76 -7.98 -14.40 0.55
N ASP A 77 -8.99 -15.15 0.97
CA ASP A 77 -9.22 -15.48 2.38
C ASP A 77 -8.26 -16.58 2.89
N ALA A 78 -8.48 -17.07 4.11
CA ALA A 78 -7.64 -18.08 4.75
C ALA A 78 -7.71 -19.44 4.04
N GLU A 79 -8.80 -19.73 3.35
CA GLU A 79 -9.05 -20.93 2.57
C GLU A 79 -8.51 -20.82 1.14
N GLY A 80 -8.01 -19.64 0.74
CA GLY A 80 -7.49 -19.38 -0.60
C GLY A 80 -8.58 -18.99 -1.62
N ILE A 81 -9.79 -18.67 -1.16
CA ILE A 81 -10.90 -18.23 -2.01
C ILE A 81 -10.75 -16.74 -2.30
N VAL A 82 -10.97 -16.36 -3.55
CA VAL A 82 -10.91 -14.96 -3.99
C VAL A 82 -12.11 -14.20 -3.41
N VAL A 83 -11.83 -13.19 -2.57
CA VAL A 83 -12.84 -12.30 -1.99
C VAL A 83 -12.87 -10.92 -2.66
N TYR A 84 -11.79 -10.56 -3.34
CA TYR A 84 -11.67 -9.36 -4.16
C TYR A 84 -10.75 -9.64 -5.36
N ALA A 85 -11.12 -9.12 -6.52
CA ALA A 85 -10.27 -9.07 -7.70
C ALA A 85 -10.34 -7.65 -8.26
N ASP A 86 -9.19 -7.08 -8.58
CA ASP A 86 -9.13 -5.78 -9.22
C ASP A 86 -9.52 -5.90 -10.69
N GLU A 87 -10.62 -5.26 -11.04
CA GLU A 87 -11.14 -5.14 -12.42
C GLU A 87 -11.07 -3.70 -12.92
N THR A 88 -10.52 -2.78 -12.12
CA THR A 88 -10.43 -1.35 -12.44
C THR A 88 -9.25 -1.02 -13.34
N VAL A 89 -8.19 -1.84 -13.27
CA VAL A 89 -6.98 -1.70 -14.07
C VAL A 89 -7.07 -2.57 -15.34
N PRO A 90 -6.78 -2.03 -16.53
CA PRO A 90 -6.64 -2.82 -17.75
C PRO A 90 -5.31 -3.57 -17.72
N TYR A 91 -5.31 -4.80 -17.20
CA TYR A 91 -4.12 -5.66 -17.20
C TYR A 91 -3.79 -6.21 -18.59
N PRO A 92 -2.50 -6.41 -18.94
CA PRO A 92 -1.31 -6.13 -18.13
C PRO A 92 -0.98 -4.64 -18.05
N ALA A 93 -0.45 -4.21 -16.91
CA ALA A 93 -0.02 -2.82 -16.67
C ALA A 93 1.48 -2.78 -16.27
N PRO A 94 2.25 -1.77 -16.71
CA PRO A 94 3.62 -1.57 -16.22
C PRO A 94 3.63 -1.43 -14.70
N ALA A 95 4.51 -2.15 -14.01
CA ALA A 95 4.57 -2.14 -12.54
C ALA A 95 4.87 -0.74 -11.96
N VAL A 96 5.61 0.08 -12.70
CA VAL A 96 5.93 1.47 -12.34
C VAL A 96 4.73 2.43 -12.50
N GLU A 97 3.71 2.01 -13.25
CA GLU A 97 2.45 2.73 -13.47
C GLU A 97 1.26 2.03 -12.79
N TRP A 98 1.54 1.12 -11.85
CA TRP A 98 0.53 0.31 -11.18
C TRP A 98 0.56 0.53 -9.67
N ILE A 99 -0.62 0.80 -9.10
CA ILE A 99 -0.83 0.87 -7.65
C ILE A 99 -2.10 0.08 -7.35
N GLY A 100 -1.95 -1.10 -6.76
CA GLY A 100 -3.09 -1.88 -6.29
C GLY A 100 -3.71 -1.22 -5.07
N ARG A 101 -5.03 -1.08 -5.02
CA ARG A 101 -5.74 -0.50 -3.87
C ARG A 101 -6.85 -1.43 -3.43
N TRP A 102 -7.03 -1.58 -2.13
CA TRP A 102 -8.12 -2.37 -1.58
C TRP A 102 -8.65 -1.77 -0.28
N GLY A 103 -9.97 -1.55 -0.24
CA GLY A 103 -10.65 -0.93 0.90
C GLY A 103 -11.14 -1.92 1.96
N LEU A 104 -10.59 -3.14 2.02
CA LEU A 104 -11.04 -4.20 2.92
C LEU A 104 -12.54 -4.56 2.73
N VAL A 105 -13.00 -4.47 1.50
CA VAL A 105 -14.38 -4.83 1.10
C VAL A 105 -14.35 -5.97 0.09
N ARG A 106 -15.39 -6.80 0.09
CA ARG A 106 -15.62 -7.79 -0.96
C ARG A 106 -16.05 -7.11 -2.26
N GLY A 107 -16.14 -7.88 -3.34
CA GLY A 107 -16.63 -7.38 -4.64
C GLY A 107 -18.08 -6.84 -4.62
N ASP A 108 -18.88 -7.20 -3.62
CA ASP A 108 -20.24 -6.67 -3.40
C ASP A 108 -20.27 -5.37 -2.58
N GLY A 109 -19.12 -4.89 -2.10
CA GLY A 109 -18.97 -3.70 -1.27
C GLY A 109 -19.13 -3.93 0.24
N GLU A 110 -19.44 -5.16 0.70
CA GLU A 110 -19.50 -5.46 2.13
C GLU A 110 -18.09 -5.56 2.73
N ALA A 111 -17.89 -5.02 3.94
CA ALA A 111 -16.63 -5.16 4.66
C ALA A 111 -16.27 -6.62 4.89
N VAL A 112 -14.99 -6.98 4.70
CA VAL A 112 -14.53 -8.33 4.99
C VAL A 112 -14.46 -8.58 6.50
N PRO A 113 -14.78 -9.79 6.99
CA PRO A 113 -14.72 -10.12 8.41
C PRO A 113 -13.28 -10.09 8.93
N ALA A 114 -13.12 -9.96 10.25
CA ALA A 114 -11.82 -10.14 10.87
C ALA A 114 -11.27 -11.55 10.57
N GLY A 115 -10.00 -11.64 10.19
CA GLY A 115 -9.45 -12.89 9.67
C GLY A 115 -8.12 -12.71 8.96
N LYS A 116 -7.56 -13.82 8.51
CA LYS A 116 -6.34 -13.84 7.70
C LYS A 116 -6.71 -13.70 6.23
N TYR A 117 -5.92 -12.92 5.51
CA TYR A 117 -6.06 -12.73 4.08
C TYR A 117 -4.68 -12.74 3.41
N THR A 118 -4.67 -12.95 2.10
CA THR A 118 -3.46 -12.82 1.28
C THR A 118 -3.73 -11.83 0.16
N ALA A 119 -2.98 -10.74 0.11
CA ALA A 119 -2.88 -9.92 -1.10
C ALA A 119 -1.97 -10.63 -2.10
N LEU A 120 -2.51 -11.02 -3.25
CA LEU A 120 -1.80 -11.70 -4.33
C LEU A 120 -1.70 -10.78 -5.53
N VAL A 121 -0.48 -10.42 -5.90
CA VAL A 121 -0.14 -9.69 -7.13
C VAL A 121 0.57 -10.66 -8.07
N THR A 122 -0.01 -10.88 -9.24
CA THR A 122 0.60 -11.68 -10.31
C THR A 122 1.31 -10.74 -11.28
N ALA A 123 2.54 -11.07 -11.65
CA ALA A 123 3.36 -10.29 -12.56
C ALA A 123 4.09 -11.20 -13.57
N SER A 124 4.73 -10.59 -14.58
CA SER A 124 5.48 -11.29 -15.63
C SER A 124 6.60 -12.19 -15.08
N VAL A 125 7.12 -11.89 -13.89
CA VAL A 125 8.20 -12.66 -13.22
C VAL A 125 7.69 -13.67 -12.18
N GLY A 126 6.39 -13.65 -11.85
CA GLY A 126 5.80 -14.57 -10.88
C GLY A 126 4.78 -13.94 -9.93
N GLU A 127 4.63 -14.52 -8.75
CA GLU A 127 3.66 -14.12 -7.72
C GLU A 127 4.32 -13.37 -6.56
N PHE A 128 3.72 -12.26 -6.18
CA PHE A 128 4.05 -11.51 -4.97
C PHE A 128 2.87 -11.55 -4.01
N ARG A 129 3.13 -11.93 -2.76
CA ARG A 129 2.12 -12.18 -1.73
C ARG A 129 2.40 -11.33 -0.51
N GLY A 130 1.39 -10.62 -0.02
CA GLY A 130 1.40 -10.01 1.30
C GLY A 130 0.42 -10.70 2.22
N GLU A 131 0.89 -11.21 3.36
CA GLU A 131 0.00 -11.77 4.37
C GLU A 131 -0.67 -10.63 5.14
N LEU A 132 -1.97 -10.74 5.36
CA LEU A 132 -2.78 -9.70 5.99
C LEU A 132 -3.54 -10.30 7.17
N GLN A 133 -3.67 -9.51 8.24
CA GLN A 133 -4.57 -9.79 9.35
C GLN A 133 -5.55 -8.64 9.49
N VAL A 134 -6.81 -8.89 9.16
CA VAL A 134 -7.91 -7.95 9.41
C VAL A 134 -8.40 -8.14 10.84
N VAL A 135 -8.54 -7.03 11.57
CA VAL A 135 -9.03 -6.99 12.95
C VAL A 135 -10.28 -6.09 13.05
N ALA A 136 -11.03 -6.23 14.14
CA ALA A 136 -12.19 -5.38 14.40
C ALA A 136 -11.79 -3.89 14.49
N PRO A 137 -12.72 -2.95 14.21
CA PRO A 137 -12.46 -1.51 14.33
C PRO A 137 -11.93 -1.15 15.72
N GLY A 138 -10.91 -0.30 15.78
CA GLY A 138 -10.33 0.17 17.05
C GLY A 138 -9.49 -0.86 17.82
N ALA A 139 -9.36 -2.10 17.33
CA ALA A 139 -8.40 -3.03 17.91
C ALA A 139 -6.96 -2.57 17.59
N ALA A 140 -6.11 -2.50 18.61
CA ALA A 140 -4.68 -2.28 18.41
C ALA A 140 -4.13 -3.45 17.58
N GLY A 141 -3.83 -3.19 16.30
CA GLY A 141 -3.26 -4.21 15.41
C GLY A 141 -1.97 -4.80 16.00
N GLY A 142 -1.64 -6.05 15.71
CA GLY A 142 -0.37 -6.65 16.15
C GLY A 142 0.85 -5.95 15.55
N LEU A 143 2.03 -6.19 16.15
CA LEU A 143 3.31 -5.65 15.70
C LEU A 143 3.72 -6.28 14.37
N GLN A 144 3.76 -5.52 13.27
CA GLN A 144 4.81 -5.79 12.28
C GLN A 144 5.24 -4.55 11.50
N ALA A 145 6.53 -4.28 11.62
CA ALA A 145 7.30 -3.40 10.75
C ALA A 145 7.42 -4.05 9.37
N SER A 146 7.52 -3.21 8.34
CA SER A 146 7.71 -3.58 6.94
C SER A 146 8.56 -4.84 6.72
N ALA A 147 8.03 -5.79 5.96
CA ALA A 147 8.79 -6.94 5.46
C ALA A 147 9.13 -6.70 3.99
N LYS A 148 10.42 -6.44 3.70
CA LYS A 148 10.92 -6.36 2.32
C LYS A 148 11.53 -7.71 1.94
N ALA A 149 10.73 -8.55 1.29
CA ALA A 149 11.25 -9.70 0.57
C ALA A 149 11.49 -9.28 -0.88
N SER A 150 12.65 -9.60 -1.43
CA SER A 150 12.94 -9.27 -2.82
C SER A 150 13.69 -10.38 -3.53
N VAL A 151 13.37 -10.55 -4.82
CA VAL A 151 14.05 -11.44 -5.74
C VAL A 151 14.57 -10.60 -6.87
N CYS A 152 15.88 -10.66 -7.15
CA CYS A 152 16.52 -9.73 -8.09
C CYS A 152 16.26 -8.25 -7.76
N GLY A 153 16.10 -7.90 -6.48
CA GLY A 153 15.73 -6.55 -6.05
C GLY A 153 14.28 -6.15 -6.38
N ILE A 154 13.46 -7.07 -6.92
CA ILE A 154 12.02 -6.87 -7.12
C ILE A 154 11.28 -7.30 -5.86
N GLY A 155 10.44 -6.43 -5.30
CA GLY A 155 9.70 -6.71 -4.08
C GLY A 155 8.30 -6.11 -4.11
N LEU A 156 7.48 -6.52 -3.14
CA LEU A 156 6.17 -5.96 -2.88
C LEU A 156 6.27 -4.98 -1.72
N VAL A 157 5.63 -3.83 -1.84
CA VAL A 157 5.50 -2.84 -0.76
C VAL A 157 4.03 -2.67 -0.44
N LEU A 158 3.69 -2.68 0.85
CA LEU A 158 2.35 -2.35 1.32
C LEU A 158 2.35 -1.00 2.04
N TYR A 159 1.26 -0.28 1.85
CA TYR A 159 1.00 1.02 2.44
C TYR A 159 -0.33 0.99 3.19
N ARG A 160 -0.41 1.76 4.28
CA ARG A 160 -1.68 2.37 4.69
C ARG A 160 -2.13 3.31 3.58
N LEU A 161 -3.38 3.19 3.14
CA LEU A 161 -3.93 4.07 2.12
C LEU A 161 -4.91 5.06 2.76
N VAL A 162 -4.75 6.33 2.41
CA VAL A 162 -5.69 7.41 2.69
C VAL A 162 -6.08 8.04 1.37
N GLU A 163 -7.38 8.24 1.17
CA GLU A 163 -7.96 8.86 -0.01
C GLU A 163 -8.77 10.10 0.38
N ASP A 164 -9.34 10.79 -0.62
CA ASP A 164 -10.09 12.02 -0.41
C ASP A 164 -11.35 11.86 0.47
N GLY A 165 -11.97 10.68 0.44
CA GLY A 165 -13.11 10.37 1.31
C GLY A 165 -12.77 10.18 2.80
N ASP A 166 -11.48 10.18 3.16
CA ASP A 166 -11.00 9.91 4.52
C ASP A 166 -10.65 11.20 5.30
N GLU A 167 -11.39 12.29 5.06
CA GLU A 167 -11.15 13.59 5.71
C GLU A 167 -11.09 13.47 7.25
N ALA A 168 -10.09 14.10 7.87
CA ALA A 168 -9.82 14.04 9.31
C ALA A 168 -9.58 12.63 9.88
N ALA A 169 -9.24 11.64 9.04
CA ALA A 169 -8.85 10.34 9.54
C ALA A 169 -7.62 10.44 10.45
N THR A 170 -7.63 9.63 11.51
CA THR A 170 -6.47 9.42 12.37
C THR A 170 -5.74 8.19 11.87
N VAL A 171 -4.52 8.38 11.34
CA VAL A 171 -3.70 7.25 10.90
C VAL A 171 -2.65 6.96 11.95
N THR A 172 -2.74 5.75 12.52
CA THR A 172 -1.71 5.22 13.40
C THR A 172 -0.72 4.41 12.59
N LEU A 173 0.54 4.85 12.57
CA LEU A 173 1.67 4.12 11.99
C LEU A 173 2.56 3.55 13.09
N ARG A 174 3.40 2.59 12.71
CA ARG A 174 4.58 2.16 13.47
C ARG A 174 5.86 2.42 12.69
N GLY A 175 7.00 2.42 13.37
CA GLY A 175 8.31 2.62 12.73
C GLY A 175 8.52 1.62 11.58
N GLY A 176 8.87 2.14 10.40
CA GLY A 176 9.05 1.40 9.16
C GLY A 176 7.75 1.06 8.41
N GLU A 177 6.56 1.35 8.96
CA GLU A 177 5.31 1.29 8.18
C GLU A 177 5.26 2.43 7.17
N ARG A 178 4.56 2.19 6.07
CA ARG A 178 4.43 3.16 4.98
C ARG A 178 3.00 3.66 4.84
N LEU A 179 2.88 4.90 4.42
CA LEU A 179 1.63 5.61 4.18
C LEU A 179 1.62 6.10 2.73
N LEU A 180 0.53 5.85 2.02
CA LEU A 180 0.24 6.38 0.70
C LEU A 180 -1.00 7.26 0.81
N ILE A 181 -0.85 8.52 0.42
CA ILE A 181 -1.97 9.45 0.23
C ILE A 181 -2.29 9.46 -1.26
N ALA A 182 -3.54 9.22 -1.63
CA ALA A 182 -4.00 9.21 -3.01
C ALA A 182 -5.14 10.24 -3.18
N LEU A 183 -4.85 11.35 -3.85
CA LEU A 183 -5.78 12.47 -3.99
C LEU A 183 -6.17 12.68 -5.45
N PRO A 184 -7.47 12.63 -5.81
CA PRO A 184 -7.90 12.91 -7.16
C PRO A 184 -7.61 14.37 -7.52
N GLY A 185 -7.27 14.62 -8.77
CA GLY A 185 -6.98 15.95 -9.27
C GLY A 185 -6.85 15.98 -10.78
N ASN A 186 -6.69 17.18 -11.34
CA ASN A 186 -6.53 17.37 -12.77
C ASN A 186 -5.45 18.43 -13.06
N PRO A 187 -4.20 18.02 -13.35
CA PRO A 187 -3.10 18.94 -13.62
C PRO A 187 -3.33 19.78 -14.89
N THR A 188 -4.21 19.36 -15.81
CA THR A 188 -4.49 20.15 -17.02
C THR A 188 -5.27 21.44 -16.73
N THR A 189 -5.82 21.56 -15.52
CA THR A 189 -6.49 22.79 -15.06
C THR A 189 -5.52 23.83 -14.52
N GLY A 190 -4.24 23.49 -14.38
CA GLY A 190 -3.21 24.32 -13.77
C GLY A 190 -3.13 24.22 -12.24
N TYR A 191 -3.97 23.37 -11.63
CA TYR A 191 -3.98 23.11 -10.19
C TYR A 191 -3.22 21.82 -9.86
N ALA A 192 -2.59 21.79 -8.70
CA ALA A 192 -1.95 20.59 -8.14
C ALA A 192 -2.15 20.51 -6.62
N TRP A 193 -1.93 19.32 -6.07
CA TRP A 193 -1.87 19.14 -4.63
C TRP A 193 -0.50 19.56 -4.10
N GLU A 194 -0.49 20.47 -3.12
CA GLU A 194 0.71 20.89 -2.41
C GLU A 194 0.63 20.50 -0.94
N VAL A 195 1.74 20.01 -0.40
CA VAL A 195 1.86 19.72 1.03
C VAL A 195 1.94 21.02 1.82
N VAL A 196 1.05 21.18 2.80
CA VAL A 196 0.97 22.36 3.66
C VAL A 196 1.65 22.09 4.99
N GLU A 197 1.32 20.96 5.62
CA GLU A 197 1.95 20.51 6.86
C GLU A 197 2.49 19.10 6.65
N GLU A 198 3.73 18.88 7.07
CA GLU A 198 4.44 17.61 6.93
C GLU A 198 5.20 17.32 8.22
N PRO A 199 4.78 16.30 8.99
CA PRO A 199 5.46 15.96 10.24
C PRO A 199 6.87 15.41 9.99
N ALA A 200 7.85 15.86 10.78
CA ALA A 200 9.25 15.45 10.62
C ALA A 200 9.51 13.94 10.80
N PHE A 201 8.59 13.21 11.44
CA PHE A 201 8.68 11.76 11.60
C PHE A 201 8.22 10.95 10.37
N LEU A 202 7.77 11.63 9.31
CA LEU A 202 7.43 11.02 8.03
C LEU A 202 8.52 11.37 7.01
N ALA A 203 9.28 10.38 6.58
CA ALA A 203 10.22 10.54 5.48
C ALA A 203 9.51 10.29 4.14
N ARG A 204 9.63 11.22 3.19
CA ARG A 204 9.11 11.01 1.83
C ARG A 204 9.81 9.83 1.16
N VAL A 205 9.05 9.06 0.39
CA VAL A 205 9.55 7.95 -0.42
C VAL A 205 9.28 8.25 -1.88
N GLU A 206 10.28 8.08 -2.73
CA GLU A 206 10.16 8.28 -4.18
C GLU A 206 9.21 7.25 -4.82
N GLY A 207 8.51 7.66 -5.88
CA GLY A 207 7.61 6.81 -6.63
C GLY A 207 6.85 7.58 -7.72
N LEU A 208 5.81 6.98 -8.28
CA LEU A 208 4.96 7.65 -9.26
C LEU A 208 4.10 8.74 -8.60
N ASP A 209 4.30 10.00 -8.96
CA ASP A 209 3.58 11.13 -8.33
C ASP A 209 2.16 11.34 -8.87
N TYR A 210 1.88 10.89 -10.10
CA TYR A 210 0.57 11.06 -10.74
C TYR A 210 0.26 9.92 -11.71
N LEU A 211 -0.96 9.38 -11.65
CA LEU A 211 -1.50 8.42 -12.60
C LEU A 211 -2.80 8.96 -13.22
N PRO A 212 -2.88 9.13 -14.55
CA PRO A 212 -4.11 9.56 -15.21
C PRO A 212 -5.17 8.45 -15.20
N ASP A 213 -6.44 8.81 -15.01
CA ASP A 213 -7.55 7.83 -15.02
C ASP A 213 -7.95 7.44 -16.46
N SER A 214 -7.51 8.22 -17.45
CA SER A 214 -7.79 7.95 -18.86
C SER A 214 -6.70 8.53 -19.75
N THR A 215 -6.61 8.02 -20.98
CA THR A 215 -5.73 8.56 -22.03
C THR A 215 -6.33 9.79 -22.74
N LEU A 216 -7.52 10.24 -22.32
CA LEU A 216 -8.19 11.37 -22.93
C LEU A 216 -7.53 12.69 -22.51
N LEU A 217 -7.32 13.59 -23.48
CA LEU A 217 -6.80 14.93 -23.23
C LEU A 217 -7.75 15.68 -22.28
N GLY A 218 -7.19 16.25 -21.21
CA GLY A 218 -7.95 16.95 -20.18
C GLY A 218 -8.58 16.05 -19.12
N GLY A 219 -8.36 14.73 -19.18
CA GLY A 219 -8.76 13.80 -18.13
C GLY A 219 -8.00 14.06 -16.83
N GLY A 220 -8.70 13.89 -15.71
CA GLY A 220 -8.08 13.89 -14.39
C GLY A 220 -7.30 12.60 -14.12
N GLY A 221 -6.90 12.46 -12.87
CA GLY A 221 -6.14 11.33 -12.37
C GLY A 221 -5.98 11.43 -10.87
N THR A 222 -5.05 10.64 -10.35
CA THR A 222 -4.72 10.64 -8.92
C THR A 222 -3.29 11.08 -8.70
N PHE A 223 -3.09 12.02 -7.77
CA PHE A 223 -1.79 12.37 -7.21
C PHE A 223 -1.45 11.45 -6.04
N PHE A 224 -0.19 11.06 -5.92
CA PHE A 224 0.28 10.14 -4.88
C PHE A 224 1.41 10.74 -4.07
N PHE A 225 1.31 10.61 -2.74
CA PHE A 225 2.36 11.00 -1.81
C PHE A 225 2.69 9.83 -0.91
N ARG A 226 3.97 9.44 -0.87
CA ARG A 226 4.45 8.28 -0.12
C ARG A 226 5.30 8.72 1.06
N TYR A 227 5.07 8.08 2.19
CA TYR A 227 5.82 8.32 3.41
C TYR A 227 6.23 7.01 4.07
N GLU A 228 7.38 7.02 4.73
CA GLU A 228 7.83 5.99 5.66
C GLU A 228 7.93 6.61 7.05
N ALA A 229 7.35 5.93 8.04
CA ALA A 229 7.34 6.41 9.41
C ALA A 229 8.69 6.10 10.08
N THR A 230 9.49 7.12 10.40
CA THR A 230 10.90 6.93 10.83
C THR A 230 11.13 7.05 12.33
N GLU A 231 10.38 7.91 13.03
CA GLU A 231 10.63 8.26 14.45
C GLU A 231 9.33 8.46 15.23
N ALA A 232 9.24 8.09 16.51
CA ALA A 232 7.99 8.32 17.26
C ALA A 232 7.56 9.79 17.27
N GLY A 233 6.26 10.06 17.04
CA GLY A 233 5.75 11.43 16.99
C GLY A 233 4.27 11.50 16.67
N GLU A 234 3.67 12.67 16.84
CA GLU A 234 2.30 12.96 16.42
C GLU A 234 2.28 14.32 15.75
N GLY A 235 1.54 14.45 14.66
CA GLY A 235 1.52 15.67 13.87
C GLY A 235 0.48 15.63 12.76
N GLU A 236 0.13 16.81 12.25
CA GLU A 236 -0.79 16.94 11.14
C GLU A 236 -0.04 16.84 9.81
N LEU A 237 -0.58 16.01 8.90
CA LEU A 237 -0.19 15.95 7.50
C LEU A 237 -1.35 16.54 6.70
N SER A 238 -1.12 17.64 5.98
CA SER A 238 -2.19 18.31 5.24
C SER A 238 -1.76 18.75 3.85
N PHE A 239 -2.74 18.80 2.95
CA PHE A 239 -2.58 19.13 1.55
C PHE A 239 -3.59 20.20 1.13
N ALA A 240 -3.19 21.05 0.19
CA ALA A 240 -4.07 22.05 -0.43
C ALA A 240 -4.03 21.90 -1.95
N TYR A 241 -5.21 21.92 -2.57
CA TYR A 241 -5.34 21.93 -4.02
C TYR A 241 -5.38 23.38 -4.53
N ARG A 242 -4.33 23.82 -5.23
CA ARG A 242 -4.15 25.21 -5.67
C ARG A 242 -3.36 25.35 -6.97
#